data_AF-A0A3R6IWJ4-F1
#
_entry.id   AF-A0A3R6IWJ4-F1
#
_cell.length_a   1.000
_cell.length_b   1.000
_cell.length_c   1.000
_cell.angle_alpha   90.00
_cell.angle_beta   90.00
_cell.angle_gamma   90.00
#
_symmetry.space_group_name_H-M   'P 1'
#
loop_
_entity.id
_entity.type
_entity.pdbx_description
1 polymer ?
#
loop_
_entity_poly.entity_id
_entity_poly.type
_entity_poly.pdbx_seq_one_letter_code
_entity_poly.pdbx_strand_id
1 'polypeptide(L)' 'MDFSEAIKEIRQECYMSQQAFANELGVSFSTVNRWEKDKAIPNYQTMKRLVAYCRALKIDCKNLESIWKESKNASNSH' A
#
# COMPACT_ATOMS: atom_id res chain seq x y z
N MET A 1 7.95 5.21 10.60
CA MET A 1 7.17 5.13 9.36
C MET A 1 6.26 3.94 9.48
N ASP A 2 4.95 4.17 9.51
CA ASP A 2 3.96 3.10 9.48
C ASP A 2 3.58 2.73 8.03
N PHE A 3 2.77 1.69 7.85
CA PHE A 3 2.32 1.28 6.53
C PHE A 3 1.49 2.38 5.83
N SER A 4 0.70 3.13 6.61
CA SER A 4 -0.23 4.16 6.12
C SER A 4 0.48 5.38 5.54
N GLU A 5 1.61 5.77 6.14
CA GLU A 5 2.51 6.82 5.67
C GLU A 5 3.24 6.36 4.41
N ALA A 6 3.86 5.18 4.44
CA ALA A 6 4.65 4.66 3.32
C ALA A 6 3.80 4.50 2.04
N ILE A 7 2.57 3.99 2.17
CA ILE A 7 1.68 3.83 1.01
C ILE A 7 1.21 5.18 0.44
N LYS A 8 0.98 6.16 1.32
CA LYS A 8 0.57 7.51 0.94
C LYS A 8 1.69 8.24 0.20
N GLU A 9 2.93 8.09 0.65
CA GLU A 9 4.11 8.66 -0.01
C GLU A 9 4.26 8.11 -1.43
N ILE A 10 4.21 6.79 -1.63
CA ILE A 10 4.27 6.16 -2.96
C ILE A 10 3.18 6.72 -3.89
N ARG A 11 1.95 6.88 -3.40
CA ARG A 11 0.86 7.47 -4.20
C ARG A 11 1.18 8.93 -4.58
N GLN A 12 1.70 9.71 -3.65
CA GLN A 12 2.03 11.12 -3.87
C GLN A 12 3.22 11.29 -4.83
N GLU A 13 4.23 10.42 -4.77
CA GLU A 13 5.32 10.37 -5.74
C GLU A 13 4.84 10.03 -7.16
N CYS A 14 3.76 9.25 -7.26
CA CYS A 14 3.07 8.99 -8.53
C CYS A 14 2.16 10.15 -8.99
N TYR A 15 2.03 11.23 -8.21
CA TYR A 15 1.09 12.34 -8.44
C TYR A 15 -0.38 11.91 -8.63
N MET A 16 -0.79 10.85 -7.92
CA MET A 16 -2.14 10.28 -8.06
C MET A 16 -3.09 10.68 -6.94
N SER A 17 -4.37 10.86 -7.27
CA SER A 17 -5.44 10.86 -6.26
C SER A 17 -5.63 9.44 -5.69
N GLN A 18 -6.26 9.33 -4.52
CA GLN A 18 -6.61 8.01 -3.95
C GLN A 18 -7.47 7.19 -4.91
N GLN A 19 -8.36 7.84 -5.68
CA GLN A 19 -9.20 7.18 -6.67
C GLN A 19 -8.38 6.66 -7.87
N ALA A 20 -7.48 7.47 -8.40
CA ALA A 20 -6.62 7.06 -9.52
C ALA A 20 -5.72 5.88 -9.12
N PHE A 21 -5.14 5.95 -7.93
CA PHE A 21 -4.31 4.89 -7.39
C PHE A 21 -5.09 3.60 -7.11
N ALA A 22 -6.33 3.72 -6.62
CA ALA A 22 -7.21 2.57 -6.43
C ALA A 22 -7.54 1.88 -7.76
N ASN A 23 -7.83 2.65 -8.82
CA ASN A 23 -8.11 2.13 -10.15
C ASN A 23 -6.91 1.34 -10.70
N GLU A 24 -5.70 1.90 -10.55
CA GLU A 24 -4.45 1.27 -11.00
C GLU A 24 -4.15 -0.05 -10.28
N LEU A 25 -4.44 -0.12 -8.98
CA LEU A 25 -4.28 -1.33 -8.18
C LEU A 25 -5.46 -2.33 -8.32
N GLY A 26 -6.52 -1.95 -9.02
CA GLY A 26 -7.75 -2.74 -9.17
C GLY A 26 -8.47 -2.97 -7.83
N VAL A 27 -8.54 -1.93 -7.00
CA VAL A 27 -9.25 -1.92 -5.70
C VAL A 27 -10.20 -0.73 -5.61
N SER A 28 -11.04 -0.70 -4.57
CA SER A 28 -11.93 0.45 -4.35
C SER A 28 -11.19 1.66 -3.75
N PHE A 29 -11.69 2.87 -3.98
CA PHE A 29 -11.23 4.08 -3.29
C PHE A 29 -11.24 3.88 -1.76
N SER A 30 -12.32 3.30 -1.23
CA SER A 30 -12.51 3.02 0.19
C SER A 30 -11.39 2.15 0.75
N THR A 31 -10.86 1.22 -0.05
CA THR A 31 -9.73 0.35 0.30
C THR A 31 -8.46 1.18 0.51
N VAL A 32 -8.10 2.03 -0.45
CA VAL A 32 -6.92 2.92 -0.36
C VAL A 32 -7.08 3.91 0.80
N ASN A 33 -8.24 4.54 0.95
CA ASN A 33 -8.51 5.46 2.05
C ASN A 33 -8.39 4.78 3.43
N ARG A 34 -8.74 3.50 3.57
CA ARG A 34 -8.55 2.76 4.82
C ARG A 34 -7.08 2.45 5.09
N TRP A 35 -6.28 2.16 4.06
CA TRP A 35 -4.84 1.95 4.20
C TRP A 35 -4.14 3.23 4.66
N GLU A 36 -4.42 4.37 4.02
CA GLU A 36 -3.83 5.68 4.36
C GLU A 36 -4.33 6.27 5.69
N LYS A 37 -5.33 5.65 6.33
CA LYS A 37 -5.85 6.03 7.65
C LYS A 37 -5.54 5.02 8.74
N ASP A 38 -4.63 4.08 8.45
CA ASP A 38 -4.23 3.02 9.37
C ASP A 38 -5.43 2.18 9.89
N LYS A 39 -6.44 1.97 9.02
CA LYS A 39 -7.66 1.18 9.34
C LYS A 39 -7.64 -0.21 8.72
N ALA A 40 -6.66 -0.50 7.88
CA ALA A 40 -6.45 -1.79 7.24
C ALA A 40 -5.05 -1.84 6.64
N ILE A 41 -4.57 -3.05 6.40
CA ILE A 41 -3.44 -3.33 5.52
C ILE A 41 -3.89 -4.19 4.33
N PRO A 42 -3.19 -4.16 3.19
CA PRO A 42 -3.52 -5.02 2.05
C PRO A 42 -3.35 -6.49 2.39
N ASN A 43 -4.08 -7.37 1.69
CA ASN A 43 -3.82 -8.81 1.76
C ASN A 43 -2.66 -9.20 0.82
N TYR A 44 -2.27 -10.48 0.82
CA TYR A 44 -1.16 -10.97 -0.02
C TYR A 44 -1.39 -10.73 -1.52
N GLN A 45 -2.62 -10.91 -2.02
CA GLN A 45 -2.93 -10.71 -3.44
C GLN A 45 -2.79 -9.24 -3.83
N THR A 46 -3.29 -8.33 -2.99
CA THR A 46 -3.21 -6.90 -3.22
C THR A 46 -1.78 -6.39 -3.08
N MET A 47 -1.00 -6.88 -2.09
CA MET A 47 0.43 -6.56 -2.00
C MET A 47 1.19 -7.01 -3.24
N LYS A 48 0.89 -8.20 -3.79
CA LYS A 48 1.53 -8.67 -5.01
C LYS A 48 1.29 -7.72 -6.18
N ARG A 49 0.06 -7.20 -6.34
CA ARG A 49 -0.27 -6.19 -7.36
C ARG A 49 0.48 -4.89 -7.13
N LEU A 50 0.57 -4.46 -5.87
CA LEU A 50 1.24 -3.23 -5.50
C LEU A 50 2.74 -3.27 -5.76
N VAL A 51 3.41 -4.37 -5.41
CA VAL A 51 4.82 -4.59 -5.73
C VAL A 51 5.05 -4.65 -7.24
N ALA A 52 4.15 -5.29 -7.99
CA ALA A 52 4.22 -5.31 -9.44
C ALA A 52 4.09 -3.90 -10.04
N TYR A 53 3.17 -3.09 -9.54
CA TYR A 53 2.99 -1.69 -9.92
C TYR A 53 4.25 -0.85 -9.65
N CYS A 54 4.81 -0.93 -8.44
CA CYS A 54 6.02 -0.17 -8.08
C CYS A 54 7.21 -0.57 -8.96
N ARG A 55 7.37 -1.86 -9.27
CA ARG A 55 8.40 -2.35 -10.20
C ARG A 55 8.22 -1.82 -11.62
N ALA A 56 6.98 -1.76 -12.12
CA ALA A 56 6.68 -1.24 -13.45
C ALA A 56 7.07 0.25 -13.58
N LEU A 57 6.87 1.02 -12.51
CA LEU A 57 7.22 2.45 -12.46
C LEU A 57 8.64 2.75 -11.97
N LYS A 58 9.44 1.71 -11.64
CA LYS A 58 10.79 1.83 -11.05
C LYS A 58 10.81 2.63 -9.74
N ILE A 59 9.74 2.52 -8.95
CA ILE A 59 9.64 3.11 -7.61
C ILE A 59 10.23 2.14 -6.60
N ASP A 60 11.07 2.62 -5.68
CA ASP A 60 11.63 1.78 -4.62
C ASP A 60 10.59 1.53 -3.52
N CYS A 61 9.90 0.39 -3.61
CA CYS A 61 8.92 -0.05 -2.63
C CYS A 61 9.48 -1.05 -1.61
N LYS A 62 10.81 -1.26 -1.53
CA LYS A 62 11.39 -2.27 -0.63
C LYS A 62 11.05 -2.03 0.83
N ASN A 63 11.04 -0.77 1.26
CA ASN A 63 10.67 -0.39 2.62
C ASN A 63 9.20 -0.72 2.91
N LEU A 64 8.29 -0.52 1.94
CA LEU A 64 6.87 -0.83 2.09
C LEU A 64 6.63 -2.34 2.31
N GLU A 65 7.36 -3.22 1.61
CA GLU A 65 7.24 -4.67 1.80
C GLU A 65 7.66 -5.14 3.21
N SER A 66 8.72 -4.55 3.78
CA SER A 66 9.16 -4.89 5.15
C SER A 66 8.13 -4.42 6.17
N ILE A 67 7.72 -3.15 6.08
CA ILE A 67 6.74 -2.54 6.98
C ILE A 67 5.43 -3.33 6.96
N TRP A 68 4.94 -3.73 5.77
CA TRP A 68 3.73 -4.52 5.65
C TRP A 68 3.82 -5.89 6.34
N LYS A 69 4.96 -6.59 6.21
CA LYS A 69 5.19 -7.88 6.89
C LYS A 69 5.19 -7.73 8.41
N GLU A 70 5.83 -6.67 8.91
CA GLU A 70 5.86 -6.34 10.35
C GLU A 70 4.46 -6.03 10.88
N SER A 71 3.69 -5.16 10.19
CA SER A 71 2.31 -4.82 10.58
C SER A 71 1.39 -6.05 10.61
N LYS A 72 1.60 -7.00 9.69
CA LYS A 72 0.82 -8.25 9.64
C LYS A 72 1.16 -9.22 10.79
N ASN A 73 2.43 -9.32 11.16
CA ASN A 73 2.87 -10.17 12.26
C ASN A 73 2.42 -9.59 13.62
N ALA A 74 2.41 -8.26 13.75
CA ALA A 74 1.89 -7.59 14.94
C ALA A 74 0.37 -7.81 15.12
N SER A 75 -0.39 -7.84 14.02
CA SER A 75 -1.84 -8.09 14.05
C SER A 75 -2.23 -9.57 14.23
N ASN A 76 -1.28 -10.50 14.10
CA ASN A 76 -1.46 -11.93 14.42
C ASN A 76 -1.00 -12.31 15.83
N SER A 77 -0.54 -11.35 16.65
CA SER A 77 0.00 -11.59 18.00
C SER A 77 -1.01 -11.36 19.13
N HIS A 78 -2.31 -11.58 18.88
CA HIS A 78 -3.38 -11.54 19.90
C HIS A 78 -4.36 -12.70 19.72
#